data_AF-A0A6A8DJH5-F1
#
_entry.id   AF-A0A6A8DJH5-F1
#
_cell.length_a   1.000
_cell.length_b   1.000
_cell.length_c   1.000
_cell.angle_alpha   90.00
_cell.angle_beta   90.00
_cell.angle_gamma   90.00
#
_symmetry.space_group_name_H-M   'P 1'
#
loop_
_entity.id
_entity.type
_entity.pdbx_description
1 polymer ?
#
loop_
_entity_poly.entity_id
_entity_poly.type
_entity_poly.pdbx_seq_one_letter_code
_entity_poly.pdbx_strand_id
1 'polypeptide(L)'
;MKKTVLLLTQLLVVVAVISGFSFSQDNQVSSNTEKVLAQNGISIQTENEDEEEIEVDLEKGTEVVLAIVEKLKGTLKAAPDDTKQINQLGESLEENWDMIEKEVEEKYPDDYAKIEKSLYPLIAIAKKDNPDLKELKKYLKDSEKMLMKFKEKAKAAK
;
A
#
# COMPACT_ATOMS: atom_id res chain seq x y z
N MET A 1 48.36 -22.62 23.37
CA MET A 1 48.42 -21.72 22.18
C MET A 1 47.23 -20.77 22.24
N LYS A 2 47.54 -19.47 22.12
CA LYS A 2 46.71 -18.29 21.77
C LYS A 2 45.28 -18.17 22.36
N LYS A 3 45.16 -17.22 23.30
CA LYS A 3 43.93 -16.63 23.83
C LYS A 3 43.30 -15.71 22.78
N THR A 4 41.99 -15.77 22.60
CA THR A 4 41.20 -14.66 22.02
C THR A 4 39.94 -14.48 22.84
N VAL A 5 39.92 -13.36 23.57
CA VAL A 5 38.78 -12.73 24.22
C VAL A 5 37.96 -12.05 23.12
N LEU A 6 36.65 -12.25 23.09
CA LEU A 6 35.72 -11.45 22.29
C LEU A 6 34.73 -10.76 23.25
N LEU A 7 34.93 -9.45 23.39
CA LEU A 7 34.08 -8.53 24.14
C LEU A 7 32.78 -8.30 23.36
N LEU A 8 31.63 -8.65 23.94
CA LEU A 8 30.33 -8.15 23.50
C LEU A 8 30.16 -6.70 23.97
N THR A 9 30.27 -5.75 23.06
CA THR A 9 29.80 -4.37 23.30
C THR A 9 28.41 -4.23 22.70
N GLN A 10 27.37 -4.28 23.53
CA GLN A 10 26.05 -3.76 23.19
C GLN A 10 26.11 -2.23 23.30
N LEU A 11 25.95 -1.54 22.17
CA LEU A 11 25.71 -0.11 22.13
C LEU A 11 24.20 0.10 21.93
N LEU A 12 23.52 0.45 23.02
CA LEU A 12 22.11 0.84 23.05
C LEU A 12 22.06 2.37 22.98
N VAL A 13 21.65 2.91 21.84
CA VAL A 13 21.38 4.36 21.69
C VAL A 13 19.87 4.53 21.56
N VAL A 14 19.24 4.89 22.68
CA VAL A 14 17.90 5.47 22.71
C VAL A 14 18.09 6.97 22.58
N VAL A 15 17.67 7.54 21.46
CA VAL A 15 17.46 8.98 21.33
C VAL A 15 15.97 9.20 21.14
N ALA A 16 15.29 9.45 22.26
CA ALA A 16 14.00 10.10 22.27
C ALA A 16 14.26 11.61 22.22
N VAL A 17 13.82 12.27 21.15
CA VAL A 17 13.62 13.72 21.16
C VAL A 17 12.12 13.96 21.03
N ILE A 18 11.52 14.25 22.17
CA ILE A 18 10.19 14.83 22.28
C ILE A 18 10.35 16.32 21.98
N SER A 19 9.92 16.74 20.79
CA SER A 19 9.59 18.12 20.45
C SER A 19 8.17 18.04 19.88
N GLY A 20 7.13 18.26 20.69
CA GLY A 20 6.71 19.60 21.02
C GLY A 20 5.63 20.03 20.01
N PHE A 21 4.42 19.53 20.21
CA PHE A 21 3.22 19.96 19.50
C PHE A 21 2.90 21.39 19.96
N SER A 22 3.09 22.38 19.09
CA SER A 22 2.53 23.72 19.22
C SER A 22 1.80 24.05 17.93
N PHE A 23 0.54 23.66 17.87
CA PHE A 23 -0.42 24.18 16.89
C PHE A 23 -0.81 25.58 17.34
N SER A 24 -0.17 26.61 16.77
CA SER A 24 -0.65 27.99 16.85
C SER A 24 -1.50 28.27 15.62
N GLN A 25 -2.81 28.29 15.86
CA GLN A 25 -3.83 28.85 15.01
C GLN A 25 -3.61 30.36 14.93
N ASP A 26 -3.21 30.87 13.76
CA ASP A 26 -3.34 32.29 13.43
C ASP A 26 -4.65 32.45 12.65
N ASN A 27 -5.68 32.92 13.36
CA ASN A 27 -6.92 33.37 12.78
C ASN A 27 -6.88 34.90 12.76
N GLN A 28 -6.58 35.48 11.59
CA GLN A 28 -6.97 36.86 11.30
C GLN A 28 -8.43 36.87 10.85
N VAL A 29 -9.30 37.37 11.70
CA VAL A 29 -10.20 38.51 11.39
C VAL A 29 -10.91 38.90 12.69
N SER A 30 -10.74 40.18 13.00
CA SER A 30 -11.41 40.91 14.07
C SER A 30 -12.84 41.28 13.66
N SER A 31 -13.81 41.14 14.57
CA SER A 31 -14.76 42.21 14.96
C SER A 31 -16.08 41.68 15.55
N ASN A 32 -16.37 42.19 16.75
CA ASN A 32 -17.69 42.44 17.38
C ASN A 32 -18.55 41.30 17.97
N THR A 33 -18.50 41.26 19.31
CA THR A 33 -19.61 41.52 20.25
C THR A 33 -20.89 40.64 20.28
N GLU A 34 -21.09 40.06 21.48
CA GLU A 34 -22.33 39.65 22.19
C GLU A 34 -23.04 38.31 21.90
N LYS A 35 -22.87 37.39 22.85
CA LYS A 35 -23.88 36.80 23.77
C LYS A 35 -25.23 36.36 23.17
N VAL A 36 -25.56 35.06 23.31
CA VAL A 36 -26.73 34.52 24.05
C VAL A 36 -26.69 32.98 24.09
N LEU A 37 -27.06 32.44 25.26
CA LEU A 37 -27.24 31.03 25.62
C LEU A 37 -28.39 30.31 24.88
N ALA A 38 -28.27 28.97 24.87
CA ALA A 38 -29.31 27.97 25.16
C ALA A 38 -29.83 27.06 24.03
N GLN A 39 -29.56 25.77 24.28
CA GLN A 39 -30.50 24.63 24.28
C GLN A 39 -30.67 23.74 23.05
N ASN A 40 -30.42 22.45 23.36
CA ASN A 40 -31.13 21.25 22.98
C ASN A 40 -31.06 20.76 21.53
N GLY A 41 -30.43 19.59 21.39
CA GLY A 41 -30.67 18.68 20.28
C GLY A 41 -29.63 17.58 20.16
N ILE A 42 -29.39 16.79 21.22
CA ILE A 42 -28.87 15.44 20.98
C ILE A 42 -29.98 14.69 20.26
N SER A 43 -29.74 14.40 18.98
CA SER A 43 -30.45 13.39 18.23
C SER A 43 -29.36 12.47 17.69
N ILE A 44 -29.18 11.32 18.37
CA ILE A 44 -28.54 10.18 17.73
C ILE A 44 -29.52 9.74 16.66
N GLN A 45 -29.21 10.08 15.41
CA GLN A 45 -29.76 9.39 14.26
C GLN A 45 -28.62 8.56 13.69
N THR A 46 -28.77 7.25 13.87
CA THR A 46 -28.28 6.23 12.98
C THR A 46 -28.76 6.59 11.58
N GLU A 47 -27.92 7.32 10.85
CA GLU A 47 -28.11 7.51 9.42
C GLU A 47 -27.52 6.26 8.75
N ASN A 48 -28.43 5.49 8.15
CA ASN A 48 -28.07 4.55 7.10
C ASN A 48 -27.44 5.41 5.99
N GLU A 49 -26.12 5.39 5.91
CA GLU A 49 -25.43 5.81 4.71
C GLU A 49 -25.75 4.73 3.68
N ASP A 50 -26.74 5.02 2.83
CA ASP A 50 -26.75 4.49 1.47
C ASP A 50 -25.45 4.99 0.84
N GLU A 51 -24.35 4.28 1.09
CA GLU A 51 -23.09 4.43 0.38
C GLU A 51 -23.44 4.20 -1.09
N GLU A 52 -23.49 5.26 -1.89
CA GLU A 52 -23.40 5.13 -3.33
C GLU A 52 -22.12 4.33 -3.61
N GLU A 53 -22.27 3.04 -3.92
CA GLU A 53 -21.19 2.14 -4.29
C GLU A 53 -20.47 2.80 -5.48
N ILE A 54 -19.35 3.48 -5.20
CA ILE A 54 -18.51 4.04 -6.25
C ILE A 54 -17.98 2.84 -7.01
N GLU A 55 -18.58 2.56 -8.16
CA GLU A 55 -18.20 1.45 -9.01
C GLU A 55 -16.73 1.61 -9.42
N VAL A 56 -15.88 0.71 -8.92
CA VAL A 56 -14.45 0.69 -9.22
C VAL A 56 -14.25 0.13 -10.63
N ASP A 57 -13.59 0.89 -11.51
CA ASP A 57 -13.22 0.39 -12.85
C ASP A 57 -12.07 -0.62 -12.75
N LEU A 58 -12.43 -1.89 -12.55
CA LEU A 58 -11.49 -3.01 -12.38
C LEU A 58 -10.54 -3.21 -13.56
N GLU A 59 -10.95 -2.88 -14.79
CA GLU A 59 -10.04 -2.95 -15.95
C GLU A 59 -8.91 -1.93 -15.80
N LYS A 60 -9.26 -0.67 -15.52
CA LYS A 60 -8.27 0.40 -15.33
C LYS A 60 -7.40 0.17 -14.12
N GLY A 61 -7.98 -0.24 -12.99
CA GLY A 61 -7.19 -0.54 -11.78
C GLY A 61 -6.20 -1.67 -12.02
N THR A 62 -6.63 -2.76 -12.69
CA THR A 62 -5.73 -3.86 -13.04
C THR A 62 -4.63 -3.43 -14.02
N GLU A 63 -4.93 -2.51 -14.94
CA GLU A 63 -3.93 -1.94 -15.85
C GLU A 63 -2.84 -1.15 -15.09
N VAL A 64 -3.21 -0.39 -14.06
CA VAL A 64 -2.25 0.32 -13.20
C VAL A 64 -1.34 -0.66 -12.45
N VAL A 65 -1.92 -1.70 -11.83
CA VAL A 65 -1.16 -2.75 -11.13
C VAL A 65 -0.19 -3.45 -12.10
N LEU A 66 -0.65 -3.79 -13.32
CA LEU A 66 0.19 -4.39 -14.36
C LEU A 66 1.36 -3.48 -14.77
N ALA A 67 1.12 -2.18 -14.92
CA ALA A 67 2.18 -1.24 -15.27
C ALA A 67 3.29 -1.19 -14.20
N ILE A 68 2.94 -1.34 -12.92
CA ILE A 68 3.93 -1.42 -11.83
C ILE A 68 4.70 -2.74 -11.90
N VAL A 69 4.03 -3.87 -12.15
CA VAL A 69 4.68 -5.17 -12.36
C VAL A 69 5.66 -5.12 -13.55
N GLU A 70 5.29 -4.46 -14.64
CA GLU A 70 6.16 -4.26 -15.81
C GLU A 70 7.37 -3.37 -15.51
N LYS A 71 7.18 -2.29 -14.73
CA LYS A 71 8.29 -1.45 -14.25
C LYS A 71 9.26 -2.26 -13.38
N LEU A 72 8.75 -3.06 -12.44
CA LEU A 72 9.56 -3.94 -11.61
C LEU A 72 10.34 -4.94 -12.48
N LYS A 73 9.70 -5.53 -13.49
CA LYS A 73 10.36 -6.40 -14.47
C LYS A 73 11.48 -5.70 -15.23
N GLY A 74 11.28 -4.42 -15.57
CA GLY A 74 12.29 -3.56 -16.19
C GLY A 74 13.49 -3.32 -15.27
N THR A 75 13.24 -2.93 -14.02
CA THR A 75 14.28 -2.72 -13.00
C THR A 75 15.11 -3.99 -12.78
N LEU A 76 14.48 -5.16 -12.66
CA LEU A 76 15.20 -6.43 -12.47
C LEU A 76 16.07 -6.85 -13.67
N LYS A 77 15.87 -6.26 -14.85
CA LYS A 77 16.71 -6.47 -16.03
C LYS A 77 17.82 -5.44 -16.13
N ALA A 78 17.52 -4.18 -15.85
CA ALA A 78 18.44 -3.06 -16.06
C ALA A 78 19.34 -2.78 -14.85
N ALA A 79 18.79 -2.89 -13.65
CA ALA A 79 19.44 -2.54 -12.38
C ALA A 79 19.00 -3.52 -11.26
N PRO A 80 19.39 -4.81 -11.35
CA PRO A 80 18.96 -5.83 -10.39
C PRO A 80 19.42 -5.58 -8.95
N ASP A 81 20.44 -4.75 -8.76
CA ASP A 81 20.99 -4.38 -7.44
C ASP A 81 20.42 -3.06 -6.91
N ASP A 82 19.52 -2.39 -7.63
CA ASP A 82 18.81 -1.19 -7.14
C ASP A 82 17.66 -1.61 -6.21
N THR A 83 18.05 -2.10 -5.03
CA THR A 83 17.10 -2.61 -4.02
C THR A 83 16.16 -1.53 -3.52
N LYS A 84 16.58 -0.26 -3.52
CA LYS A 84 15.72 0.88 -3.17
C LYS A 84 14.59 1.02 -4.18
N GLN A 85 14.89 1.03 -5.48
CA GLN A 85 13.84 1.13 -6.50
C GLN A 85 12.92 -0.11 -6.49
N ILE A 86 13.47 -1.31 -6.28
CA ILE A 86 12.68 -2.55 -6.16
C ILE A 86 11.69 -2.46 -4.98
N ASN A 87 12.15 -1.99 -3.82
CA ASN A 87 11.33 -1.82 -2.64
C ASN A 87 10.20 -0.79 -2.88
N GLN A 88 10.51 0.38 -3.43
CA GLN A 88 9.51 1.40 -3.76
C GLN A 88 8.44 0.90 -4.74
N LEU A 89 8.83 0.11 -5.74
CA LEU A 89 7.88 -0.53 -6.66
C LEU A 89 7.04 -1.60 -5.95
N GLY A 90 7.61 -2.30 -4.97
CA GLY A 90 6.86 -3.23 -4.11
C GLY A 90 5.80 -2.55 -3.26
N GLU A 91 6.12 -1.39 -2.66
CA GLU A 91 5.16 -0.57 -1.91
C GLU A 91 4.05 -0.04 -2.83
N SER A 92 4.42 0.55 -3.96
CA SER A 92 3.44 1.06 -4.93
C SER A 92 2.53 -0.06 -5.46
N LEU A 93 3.06 -1.28 -5.61
CA LEU A 93 2.28 -2.43 -6.06
C LEU A 93 1.20 -2.84 -5.06
N GLU A 94 1.51 -2.81 -3.76
CA GLU A 94 0.56 -3.05 -2.67
C GLU A 94 -0.52 -1.95 -2.66
N GLU A 95 -0.11 -0.68 -2.60
CA GLU A 95 -1.03 0.46 -2.55
C GLU A 95 -2.06 0.45 -3.68
N ASN A 96 -1.65 0.09 -4.91
CA ASN A 96 -2.55 0.08 -6.07
C ASN A 96 -3.37 -1.20 -6.18
N TRP A 97 -2.90 -2.32 -5.62
CA TRP A 97 -3.72 -3.52 -5.53
C TRP A 97 -4.83 -3.33 -4.50
N ASP A 98 -4.51 -2.81 -3.32
CA ASP A 98 -5.47 -2.57 -2.22
C ASP A 98 -6.65 -1.69 -2.67
N MET A 99 -6.44 -0.75 -3.59
CA MET A 99 -7.50 0.11 -4.15
C MET A 99 -8.59 -0.66 -4.91
N ILE A 100 -8.26 -1.81 -5.49
CA ILE A 100 -9.22 -2.65 -6.24
C ILE A 100 -9.50 -3.98 -5.56
N GLU A 101 -8.70 -4.36 -4.57
CA GLU A 101 -8.67 -5.69 -4.00
C GLU A 101 -10.04 -6.19 -3.56
N LYS A 102 -10.72 -5.39 -2.72
CA LYS A 102 -12.04 -5.74 -2.18
C LYS A 102 -13.05 -6.02 -3.29
N GLU A 103 -13.05 -5.19 -4.32
CA GLU A 103 -13.94 -5.34 -5.46
C GLU A 103 -13.61 -6.60 -6.27
N VAL A 104 -12.32 -6.94 -6.43
CA VAL A 104 -11.91 -8.19 -7.06
C VAL A 104 -12.29 -9.40 -6.21
N GLU A 105 -12.15 -9.32 -4.89
CA GLU A 105 -12.56 -10.38 -3.95
C GLU A 105 -14.06 -10.65 -4.03
N GLU A 106 -14.88 -9.61 -3.96
CA GLU A 106 -16.34 -9.73 -3.94
C GLU A 106 -16.90 -10.19 -5.29
N LYS A 107 -16.42 -9.62 -6.41
CA LYS A 107 -16.98 -9.89 -7.75
C LYS A 107 -16.28 -11.07 -8.45
N TYR A 108 -15.04 -11.38 -8.09
CA TYR A 108 -14.20 -12.39 -8.75
C TYR A 108 -13.35 -13.19 -7.75
N PRO A 109 -13.94 -13.86 -6.74
CA PRO A 109 -13.21 -14.52 -5.64
C PRO A 109 -12.20 -15.57 -6.13
N ASP A 110 -12.53 -16.22 -7.22
CA ASP A 110 -11.70 -17.23 -7.88
C ASP A 110 -10.44 -16.64 -8.53
N ASP A 111 -10.52 -15.41 -9.05
CA ASP A 111 -9.38 -14.70 -9.64
C ASP A 111 -8.57 -14.00 -8.55
N TYR A 112 -9.24 -13.36 -7.58
CA TYR A 112 -8.64 -12.84 -6.35
C TYR A 112 -7.68 -13.84 -5.72
N ALA A 113 -8.17 -15.03 -5.35
CA ALA A 113 -7.36 -16.08 -4.72
C ALA A 113 -6.20 -16.59 -5.61
N LYS A 114 -6.30 -16.46 -6.94
CA LYS A 114 -5.20 -16.82 -7.88
C LYS A 114 -4.16 -15.70 -7.98
N ILE A 115 -4.59 -14.45 -7.98
CA ILE A 115 -3.72 -13.28 -8.02
C ILE A 115 -2.91 -13.22 -6.73
N GLU A 116 -3.56 -13.25 -5.56
CA GLU A 116 -2.91 -13.14 -4.25
C GLU A 116 -1.80 -14.17 -4.02
N LYS A 117 -2.03 -15.42 -4.45
CA LYS A 117 -1.05 -16.52 -4.37
C LYS A 117 0.30 -16.20 -4.99
N SER A 118 0.34 -15.21 -5.89
CA SER A 118 1.57 -14.73 -6.51
C SER A 118 1.92 -13.29 -6.12
N LEU A 119 0.92 -12.42 -6.00
CA LEU A 119 1.12 -10.98 -5.84
C LEU A 119 1.63 -10.61 -4.44
N TYR A 120 1.04 -11.16 -3.38
CA TYR A 120 1.53 -10.87 -2.02
C TYR A 120 2.94 -11.43 -1.75
N PRO A 121 3.29 -12.66 -2.19
CA PRO A 121 4.68 -13.10 -2.15
C PRO A 121 5.63 -12.18 -2.93
N LEU A 122 5.24 -11.70 -4.11
CA LEU A 122 6.03 -10.73 -4.88
C LEU A 122 6.28 -9.45 -4.08
N ILE A 123 5.22 -8.85 -3.53
CA ILE A 123 5.28 -7.63 -2.70
C ILE A 123 6.18 -7.86 -1.49
N ALA A 124 5.95 -8.94 -0.74
CA ALA A 124 6.69 -9.26 0.48
C ALA A 124 8.19 -9.48 0.22
N ILE A 125 8.57 -10.01 -0.94
CA ILE A 125 9.98 -10.16 -1.32
C ILE A 125 10.56 -8.83 -1.80
N ALA A 126 9.82 -8.07 -2.62
CA ALA A 126 10.26 -6.78 -3.15
C ALA A 126 10.57 -5.78 -2.05
N LYS A 127 9.78 -5.79 -0.97
CA LYS A 127 9.90 -4.86 0.16
C LYS A 127 11.06 -5.18 1.12
N LYS A 128 11.80 -6.27 0.94
CA LYS A 128 12.95 -6.61 1.80
C LYS A 128 14.16 -5.74 1.50
N ASP A 129 14.98 -5.48 2.51
CA ASP A 129 16.29 -4.79 2.36
C ASP A 129 17.21 -5.52 1.36
N ASN A 130 17.13 -6.85 1.34
CA ASN A 130 17.85 -7.72 0.40
C ASN A 130 16.87 -8.72 -0.25
N PRO A 131 16.21 -8.34 -1.35
CA PRO A 131 15.23 -9.20 -2.04
C PRO A 131 15.89 -10.46 -2.61
N ASP A 132 15.24 -11.62 -2.46
CA ASP A 132 15.64 -12.82 -3.19
C ASP A 132 15.26 -12.67 -4.67
N LEU A 133 16.23 -12.31 -5.51
CA LEU A 133 16.00 -12.03 -6.93
C LEU A 133 15.46 -13.25 -7.71
N LYS A 134 15.71 -14.48 -7.25
CA LYS A 134 15.21 -15.69 -7.93
C LYS A 134 13.73 -15.87 -7.64
N GLU A 135 13.34 -15.76 -6.37
CA GLU A 135 11.93 -15.83 -5.98
C GLU A 135 11.14 -14.63 -6.53
N LEU A 136 11.72 -13.43 -6.48
CA LEU A 136 11.12 -12.22 -7.02
C LEU A 136 10.79 -12.37 -8.51
N LYS A 137 11.73 -12.88 -9.33
CA LYS A 137 11.50 -13.14 -10.76
C LYS A 137 10.43 -14.21 -11.01
N LYS A 138 10.35 -15.23 -10.15
CA LYS A 138 9.33 -16.29 -10.23
C LYS A 138 7.95 -15.70 -10.01
N TYR A 139 7.74 -15.05 -8.86
CA TYR A 139 6.43 -14.49 -8.51
C TYR A 139 6.03 -13.35 -9.45
N LEU A 140 6.98 -12.55 -9.92
CA LEU A 140 6.72 -11.51 -10.91
C LEU A 140 6.07 -12.07 -12.18
N LYS A 141 6.60 -13.18 -12.71
CA LYS A 141 6.05 -13.81 -13.92
C LYS A 141 4.66 -14.39 -13.67
N ASP A 142 4.44 -14.99 -12.50
CA ASP A 142 3.16 -15.59 -12.14
C ASP A 142 2.10 -14.50 -11.92
N SER A 143 2.43 -13.40 -11.23
CA SER A 143 1.55 -12.25 -11.03
C SER A 143 1.19 -11.56 -12.34
N GLU A 144 2.18 -11.27 -13.20
CA GLU A 144 1.95 -10.68 -14.54
C GLU A 144 0.93 -11.52 -15.32
N LYS A 145 1.08 -12.85 -15.31
CA LYS A 145 0.17 -13.76 -16.00
C LYS A 145 -1.25 -13.75 -15.42
N MET A 146 -1.40 -13.75 -14.10
CA MET A 146 -2.73 -13.74 -13.47
C MET A 146 -3.43 -12.41 -13.68
N LEU A 147 -2.73 -11.29 -13.50
CA LEU A 147 -3.26 -9.95 -13.71
C LEU A 147 -3.65 -9.70 -15.17
N MET A 148 -2.85 -10.17 -16.15
CA MET A 148 -3.23 -10.07 -17.58
C MET A 148 -4.52 -10.83 -17.87
N LYS A 149 -4.67 -12.06 -17.35
CA LYS A 149 -5.89 -12.84 -17.52
C LYS A 149 -7.09 -12.15 -16.87
N PHE A 150 -6.89 -11.58 -15.69
CA PHE A 150 -7.94 -10.89 -14.97
C PHE A 150 -8.36 -9.61 -15.71
N LYS A 151 -7.42 -8.83 -16.24
CA LYS A 151 -7.72 -7.64 -17.04
C LYS A 151 -8.64 -7.95 -18.23
N GLU A 152 -8.34 -9.01 -18.98
CA GLU A 152 -9.19 -9.43 -20.12
C GLU A 152 -10.59 -9.84 -19.68
N LYS A 153 -10.72 -10.46 -18.49
CA LYS A 153 -12.02 -10.81 -17.90
C LYS A 153 -12.79 -9.55 -17.46
N ALA A 154 -12.13 -8.64 -16.74
CA ALA A 154 -12.72 -7.39 -16.28
C ALA A 154 -13.21 -6.52 -17.45
N LYS A 155 -12.45 -6.50 -18.55
CA LYS A 155 -12.85 -5.82 -19.80
C LYS A 155 -14.11 -6.43 -20.44
N ALA A 156 -14.24 -7.76 -20.41
CA ALA A 156 -15.37 -8.46 -21.02
C ALA A 156 -16.66 -8.39 -20.19
N ALA A 157 -16.59 -7.93 -18.94
CA ALA A 157 -17.73 -7.76 -18.05
C ALA A 157 -18.43 -6.40 -18.18
N LYS A 158 -17.85 -5.48 -18.97
CA LYS A 158 -18.44 -4.18 -19.35
C LYS A 158 -19.43 -4.33 -20.49
#